data_AF-F0HQC5-F1
#
_entry.id   AF-F0HQC5-F1
#
_cell.length_a   1.000
_cell.length_b   1.000
_cell.length_c   1.000
_cell.angle_alpha   90.00
_cell.angle_beta   90.00
_cell.angle_gamma   90.00
#
_symmetry.space_group_name_H-M   'P 1'
#
loop_
_entity.id
_entity.type
_entity.pdbx_description
1 polymer ?
#
loop_
_entity_poly.entity_id
_entity_poly.type
_entity_poly.pdbx_seq_one_letter_code
_entity_poly.pdbx_strand_id
1 'polypeptide(L)'
;MRKLGESINELMAALAAGDDASRKAQRAAAVNVAWRNAVEAVYKDAAQMVLDHVNAVYIMAADEVVKGATTKASHTGTGAQLVVYADDSLIRSDLDARQEFLKMKLKEQGEHVETFKILPSRFEMKAHHPFRRAEEDGAVERAARASREETPRTPLSPEEEAALEASVGAVESPTVRRALERAIRADKNRI
;
A
#
# COMPACT_ATOMS: atom_id res chain seq x y z
N MET A 1 12.96 37.74 18.64
CA MET A 1 11.62 37.16 18.45
C MET A 1 11.43 36.49 17.07
N ARG A 2 12.36 35.65 16.60
CA ARG A 2 12.21 34.93 15.31
C ARG A 2 11.61 33.52 15.43
N LYS A 3 11.73 32.89 16.62
CA LYS A 3 11.34 31.50 16.86
C LYS A 3 9.83 31.24 16.89
N LEU A 4 9.01 32.24 17.20
CA LEU A 4 7.55 32.08 17.31
C LEU A 4 6.85 32.02 15.93
N GLY A 5 7.39 32.72 14.94
CA GLY A 5 6.87 32.68 13.57
C GLY A 5 7.17 31.36 12.86
N GLU A 6 8.37 30.82 13.06
CA GLU A 6 8.76 29.49 12.55
C GLU A 6 7.90 28.38 13.17
N SER A 7 7.69 28.41 14.50
CA SER A 7 6.86 27.39 15.17
C SER A 7 5.40 27.40 14.71
N ILE A 8 4.84 28.56 14.39
CA ILE A 8 3.46 28.67 13.87
C ILE A 8 3.39 28.14 12.44
N ASN A 9 4.38 28.44 11.59
CA ASN A 9 4.43 27.91 10.23
C ASN A 9 4.63 26.38 10.21
N GLU A 10 5.45 25.83 11.09
CA GLU A 10 5.62 24.39 11.24
C GLU A 10 4.33 23.70 11.69
N LEU A 11 3.60 24.32 12.62
CA LEU A 11 2.32 23.79 13.12
C LEU A 11 1.22 23.86 12.04
N MET A 12 1.19 24.94 11.25
CA MET A 12 0.29 25.06 10.09
C MET A 12 0.64 24.05 8.98
N ALA A 13 1.93 23.81 8.72
CA ALA A 13 2.37 22.81 7.76
C ALA A 13 2.04 21.37 8.23
N ALA A 14 2.20 21.08 9.52
CA ALA A 14 1.84 19.79 10.10
C ALA A 14 0.32 19.55 10.06
N LEU A 15 -0.48 20.58 10.33
CA LEU A 15 -1.94 20.51 10.21
C LEU A 15 -2.38 20.30 8.75
N ALA A 16 -1.82 21.06 7.82
CA ALA A 16 -2.10 20.91 6.39
C ALA A 16 -1.68 19.53 5.85
N ALA A 17 -0.57 18.97 6.34
CA ALA A 17 -0.13 17.62 5.98
C ALA A 17 -1.08 16.53 6.52
N GLY A 18 -1.66 16.72 7.71
CA GLY A 18 -2.70 15.84 8.25
C GLY A 18 -3.97 15.84 7.42
N ASP A 19 -4.36 17.01 6.89
CA ASP A 19 -5.49 17.15 5.98
C ASP A 19 -5.20 16.52 4.61
N ASP A 20 -3.99 16.65 4.09
CA ASP A 20 -3.58 16.03 2.82
C ASP A 20 -3.59 14.51 2.87
N ALA A 21 -3.03 13.90 3.92
CA ALA A 21 -3.03 12.45 4.09
C ALA A 21 -4.46 11.90 4.21
N SER A 22 -5.31 12.60 4.96
CA SER A 22 -6.72 12.24 5.13
C SER A 22 -7.50 12.35 3.82
N ARG A 23 -7.30 13.43 3.06
CA ARG A 23 -7.91 13.60 1.73
C ARG A 23 -7.48 12.51 0.74
N LYS A 24 -6.19 12.15 0.74
CA LYS A 24 -5.67 11.05 -0.11
C LYS A 24 -6.27 9.71 0.27
N ALA A 25 -6.40 9.41 1.56
CA ALA A 25 -7.04 8.19 2.04
C ALA A 25 -8.53 8.14 1.65
N GLN A 26 -9.27 9.23 1.82
CA GLN A 26 -10.66 9.33 1.39
C GLN A 26 -10.79 9.15 -0.13
N ARG A 27 -9.91 9.77 -0.90
CA ARG A 27 -9.89 9.60 -2.36
C ARG A 27 -9.60 8.15 -2.75
N ALA A 28 -8.62 7.50 -2.13
CA ALA A 28 -8.31 6.10 -2.38
C ALA A 28 -9.50 5.18 -2.04
N ALA A 29 -10.21 5.43 -0.94
CA ALA A 29 -11.42 4.69 -0.60
C ALA A 29 -12.55 4.89 -1.63
N ALA A 30 -12.77 6.12 -2.09
CA ALA A 30 -13.75 6.42 -3.13
C ALA A 30 -13.41 5.72 -4.46
N VAL A 31 -12.13 5.74 -4.85
CA VAL A 31 -11.63 5.03 -6.04
C VAL A 31 -11.85 3.52 -5.90
N ASN A 32 -11.59 2.94 -4.73
CA ASN A 32 -11.84 1.52 -4.49
C ASN A 32 -13.32 1.16 -4.64
N VAL A 33 -14.24 1.99 -4.13
CA VAL A 33 -15.68 1.78 -4.32
C VAL A 33 -16.07 1.86 -5.79
N ALA A 34 -15.61 2.91 -6.50
CA ALA A 34 -15.92 3.08 -7.92
C ALA A 34 -15.39 1.91 -8.77
N TRP A 35 -14.18 1.44 -8.45
CA TRP A 35 -13.56 0.27 -9.08
C TRP A 35 -14.38 -0.99 -8.84
N ARG A 36 -14.75 -1.29 -7.59
CA ARG A 36 -15.59 -2.44 -7.24
C ARG A 36 -16.88 -2.44 -8.06
N ASN A 37 -17.60 -1.32 -8.06
CA ASN A 37 -18.86 -1.18 -8.80
C ASN A 37 -18.66 -1.41 -10.31
N ALA A 38 -17.58 -0.88 -10.89
CA ALA A 38 -17.28 -1.07 -12.31
C ALA A 38 -16.97 -2.54 -12.63
N VAL A 39 -16.19 -3.22 -11.78
CA VAL A 39 -15.87 -4.65 -11.94
C VAL A 39 -17.12 -5.50 -11.79
N GLU A 40 -17.95 -5.24 -10.77
CA GLU A 40 -19.22 -5.95 -10.58
C GLU A 40 -20.17 -5.78 -11.77
N ALA A 41 -20.25 -4.58 -12.36
CA ALA A 41 -21.06 -4.33 -13.54
C ALA A 41 -20.56 -5.05 -14.81
N VAL A 42 -19.23 -5.14 -15.00
CA VAL A 42 -18.62 -5.72 -16.21
C VAL A 42 -18.48 -7.24 -16.13
N TYR A 43 -18.12 -7.76 -14.96
CA TYR A 43 -17.79 -9.18 -14.74
C TYR A 43 -18.92 -9.97 -14.09
N LYS A 44 -19.91 -9.30 -13.47
CA LYS A 44 -21.08 -9.92 -12.85
C LYS A 44 -20.66 -11.01 -11.86
N ASP A 45 -21.06 -12.26 -12.09
CA ASP A 45 -20.77 -13.39 -11.21
C ASP A 45 -19.27 -13.67 -11.05
N ALA A 46 -18.44 -13.28 -12.02
CA ALA A 46 -16.98 -13.44 -11.97
C ALA A 46 -16.25 -12.27 -11.27
N ALA A 47 -16.97 -11.26 -10.79
CA ALA A 47 -16.37 -10.05 -10.24
C ALA A 47 -15.49 -10.33 -9.01
N GLN A 48 -15.92 -11.22 -8.12
CA GLN A 48 -15.14 -11.52 -6.91
C GLN A 48 -13.77 -12.11 -7.25
N MET A 49 -13.72 -13.04 -8.21
CA MET A 49 -12.46 -13.62 -8.71
C MET A 49 -11.49 -12.55 -9.22
N VAL A 50 -11.99 -11.53 -9.94
CA VAL A 50 -11.15 -10.41 -10.39
C VAL A 50 -10.66 -9.59 -9.20
N LEU A 51 -11.56 -9.25 -8.29
CA LEU A 51 -11.28 -8.41 -7.12
C LEU A 51 -10.26 -9.05 -6.16
N ASP A 52 -10.27 -10.37 -6.00
CA ASP A 52 -9.36 -11.10 -5.11
C ASP A 52 -7.89 -11.03 -5.54
N HIS A 53 -7.65 -10.73 -6.82
CA HIS A 53 -6.34 -10.60 -7.44
C HIS A 53 -5.93 -9.14 -7.69
N VAL A 54 -6.79 -8.17 -7.38
CA VAL A 54 -6.42 -6.76 -7.43
C VAL A 54 -5.73 -6.38 -6.13
N ASN A 55 -4.50 -5.91 -6.25
CA ASN A 55 -3.70 -5.49 -5.12
C ASN A 55 -3.82 -4.00 -4.82
N ALA A 56 -3.94 -3.15 -5.84
CA ALA A 56 -4.11 -1.71 -5.63
C ALA A 56 -4.71 -1.05 -6.86
N VAL A 57 -5.46 0.03 -6.64
CA VAL A 57 -6.06 0.86 -7.69
C VAL A 57 -5.86 2.33 -7.35
N TYR A 58 -5.37 3.09 -8.33
CA TYR A 58 -5.15 4.53 -8.19
C TYR A 58 -5.67 5.26 -9.42
N ILE A 59 -6.30 6.42 -9.20
CA ILE A 59 -6.57 7.40 -10.25
C ILE A 59 -5.65 8.58 -10.00
N MET A 60 -4.68 8.79 -10.87
CA MET A 60 -3.79 9.94 -10.86
C MET A 60 -4.36 11.01 -11.78
N ALA A 61 -4.48 12.24 -11.30
CA ALA A 61 -4.88 13.38 -12.12
C ALA A 61 -3.73 13.79 -13.06
N ALA A 62 -4.05 14.49 -14.16
CA ALA A 62 -3.05 14.87 -15.17
C ALA A 62 -1.83 15.61 -14.61
N ASP A 63 -2.04 16.46 -13.61
CA ASP A 63 -0.99 17.24 -12.94
C ASP A 63 -0.06 16.37 -12.08
N GLU A 64 -0.59 15.31 -11.46
CA GLU A 64 0.19 14.33 -10.71
C GLU A 64 1.02 13.41 -11.63
N VAL A 65 0.49 13.10 -12.82
CA VAL A 65 1.20 12.27 -13.83
C VAL A 65 2.46 12.98 -14.37
N VAL A 66 2.39 14.30 -14.56
CA VAL A 66 3.50 15.13 -15.10
C VAL A 66 4.74 15.13 -14.18
N LYS A 67 4.59 14.89 -12.88
CA LYS A 67 5.73 14.79 -11.95
C LYS A 67 6.51 13.46 -12.03
N GLY A 68 5.98 12.44 -12.73
CA GLY A 68 6.58 11.09 -12.75
C GLY A 68 7.00 10.56 -14.14
N ALA A 69 6.38 11.00 -15.23
CA ALA A 69 6.82 10.70 -16.60
C ALA A 69 6.08 11.61 -17.60
N THR A 70 6.75 12.03 -18.67
CA THR A 70 6.20 12.92 -19.70
C THR A 70 5.20 12.19 -20.61
N THR A 71 3.97 11.96 -20.14
CA THR A 71 2.85 11.66 -21.04
C THR A 71 2.10 12.95 -21.36
N LYS A 72 2.17 13.38 -22.62
CA LYS A 72 1.47 14.57 -23.13
C LYS A 72 -0.02 14.42 -22.87
N ALA A 73 -0.59 15.31 -22.05
CA ALA A 73 -2.04 15.44 -21.90
C ALA A 73 -2.66 15.73 -23.26
N SER A 74 -3.66 14.95 -23.68
CA SER A 74 -4.39 15.23 -24.91
C SER A 74 -5.20 16.51 -24.74
N HIS A 75 -5.37 17.26 -25.84
CA HIS A 75 -5.91 18.62 -25.81
C HIS A 75 -7.43 18.70 -25.54
N THR A 76 -8.06 17.62 -25.08
CA THR A 76 -9.52 17.58 -24.82
C THR A 76 -9.92 16.66 -23.64
N GLY A 77 -8.97 16.08 -22.90
CA GLY A 77 -9.24 15.14 -21.80
C GLY A 77 -8.79 15.66 -20.43
N THR A 78 -9.30 15.04 -19.36
CA THR A 78 -8.83 15.28 -17.97
C THR A 78 -7.40 14.81 -17.74
N GLY A 79 -6.79 14.07 -18.69
CA GLY A 79 -5.45 13.46 -18.58
C GLY A 79 -5.31 12.46 -17.43
N ALA A 80 -6.42 12.05 -16.82
CA ALA A 80 -6.40 11.18 -15.66
C ALA A 80 -6.03 9.75 -16.06
N GLN A 81 -5.14 9.15 -15.27
CA GLN A 81 -4.63 7.81 -15.51
C GLN A 81 -5.08 6.88 -14.38
N LEU A 82 -5.78 5.81 -14.73
CA LEU A 82 -6.04 4.69 -13.83
C LEU A 82 -4.86 3.71 -13.87
N VAL A 83 -4.35 3.35 -12.70
CA VAL A 83 -3.33 2.31 -12.53
C VAL A 83 -3.91 1.20 -11.67
N VAL A 84 -3.88 -0.02 -12.20
CA VAL A 84 -4.33 -1.23 -11.52
C VAL A 84 -3.14 -2.16 -11.35
N TYR A 85 -2.86 -2.54 -10.10
CA TYR A 85 -1.89 -3.58 -9.78
C TYR A 85 -2.62 -4.89 -9.51
N ALA A 86 -2.21 -5.95 -10.21
CA ALA A 86 -2.73 -7.30 -9.99
C ALA A 86 -1.61 -8.34 -10.00
N ASP A 87 -1.74 -9.37 -9.19
CA ASP A 87 -0.72 -10.41 -9.00
C ASP A 87 -0.80 -11.53 -10.04
N ASP A 88 -2.01 -11.88 -10.48
CA ASP A 88 -2.29 -12.93 -11.46
C ASP A 88 -2.21 -12.43 -12.91
N SER A 89 -1.54 -13.20 -13.78
CA SER A 89 -1.38 -12.84 -15.20
C SER A 89 -2.64 -12.96 -16.04
N LEU A 90 -3.48 -13.96 -15.78
CA LEU A 90 -4.74 -14.15 -16.48
C LEU A 90 -5.70 -13.01 -16.16
N ILE A 91 -5.75 -12.59 -14.89
CA ILE A 91 -6.55 -11.43 -14.47
C ILE A 91 -6.08 -10.16 -15.16
N ARG A 92 -4.75 -9.93 -15.24
CA ARG A 92 -4.22 -8.77 -15.98
C ARG A 92 -4.62 -8.78 -17.45
N SER A 93 -4.55 -9.94 -18.12
CA SER A 93 -4.96 -10.07 -19.52
C SER A 93 -6.45 -9.83 -19.74
N ASP A 94 -7.31 -10.36 -18.86
CA ASP A 94 -8.76 -10.17 -18.97
C ASP A 94 -9.18 -8.72 -18.63
N LEU A 95 -8.49 -8.07 -17.69
CA LEU A 95 -8.66 -6.63 -17.43
C LEU A 95 -8.31 -5.78 -18.67
N ASP A 96 -7.23 -6.12 -19.37
CA ASP A 96 -6.83 -5.42 -20.60
C ASP A 96 -7.88 -5.60 -21.71
N ALA A 97 -8.38 -6.84 -21.87
CA ALA A 97 -9.42 -7.16 -22.85
C ALA A 97 -10.74 -6.41 -22.61
N ARG A 98 -11.06 -6.05 -21.35
CA ARG A 98 -12.31 -5.38 -20.98
C ARG A 98 -12.12 -3.93 -20.54
N GLN A 99 -10.94 -3.34 -20.73
CA GLN A 99 -10.61 -2.01 -20.21
C GLN A 99 -11.59 -0.93 -20.68
N GLU A 100 -12.10 -1.01 -21.91
CA GLU A 100 -13.02 0.00 -22.45
C GLU A 100 -14.40 -0.05 -21.77
N PHE A 101 -14.89 -1.25 -21.43
CA PHE A 101 -16.11 -1.39 -20.65
C PHE A 101 -15.93 -0.87 -19.23
N LEU A 102 -14.77 -1.11 -18.62
CA LEU A 102 -14.43 -0.60 -17.30
C LEU A 102 -14.32 0.94 -17.31
N LYS A 103 -13.67 1.53 -18.31
CA LYS A 103 -13.62 2.99 -18.51
C LYS A 103 -15.01 3.58 -18.65
N MET A 104 -15.88 2.94 -19.43
CA MET A 104 -17.27 3.37 -19.58
C MET A 104 -18.02 3.37 -18.24
N LYS A 105 -17.88 2.30 -17.44
CA LYS A 105 -18.51 2.20 -16.10
C LYS A 105 -17.94 3.17 -15.07
N LEU A 106 -16.65 3.48 -15.14
CA LEU A 106 -16.04 4.53 -14.33
C LEU A 106 -16.57 5.91 -14.73
N LYS A 107 -16.67 6.18 -16.04
CA LYS A 107 -17.23 7.42 -16.57
C LYS A 107 -18.69 7.65 -16.15
N GLU A 108 -19.53 6.60 -16.18
CA GLU A 108 -20.91 6.65 -15.69
C GLU A 108 -20.99 7.05 -14.20
N GLN A 109 -19.96 6.72 -13.41
CA GLN A 109 -19.82 7.07 -11.99
C GLN A 109 -19.15 8.44 -11.76
N GLY A 110 -18.84 9.19 -12.82
CA GLY A 110 -18.15 10.48 -12.76
C GLY A 110 -16.62 10.40 -12.76
N GLU A 111 -16.05 9.21 -12.90
CA GLU A 111 -14.60 8.99 -12.99
C GLU A 111 -14.14 9.00 -14.45
N HIS A 112 -13.70 10.16 -14.92
CA HIS A 112 -13.23 10.34 -16.30
C HIS A 112 -11.75 9.94 -16.43
N VAL A 113 -11.51 8.67 -16.75
CA VAL A 113 -10.17 8.11 -16.99
C VAL A 113 -9.86 8.09 -18.48
N GLU A 114 -8.71 8.63 -18.88
CA GLU A 114 -8.23 8.63 -20.26
C GLU A 114 -7.30 7.45 -20.54
N THR A 115 -6.34 7.22 -19.65
CA THR A 115 -5.36 6.14 -19.78
C THR A 115 -5.58 5.07 -18.72
N PHE A 116 -5.49 3.80 -19.12
CA PHE A 116 -5.62 2.65 -18.24
C PHE A 116 -4.33 1.84 -18.30
N LYS A 117 -3.63 1.72 -17.17
CA LYS A 117 -2.40 0.93 -17.07
C LYS A 117 -2.59 -0.23 -16.11
N ILE A 118 -2.24 -1.41 -16.56
CA ILE A 118 -2.28 -2.64 -15.77
C ILE A 118 -0.84 -3.07 -15.51
N LEU A 119 -0.48 -3.20 -14.24
CA LEU A 119 0.88 -3.50 -13.81
C LEU A 119 0.92 -4.78 -12.96
N PRO A 120 1.99 -5.59 -13.05
CA PRO A 120 2.18 -6.71 -12.14
C PRO A 120 2.45 -6.18 -10.71
N SER A 121 1.76 -6.75 -9.73
CA SER A 121 2.10 -6.50 -8.32
C SER A 121 3.44 -7.17 -7.95
N ARG A 122 4.25 -6.48 -7.15
CA ARG A 122 5.62 -6.92 -6.79
C ARG A 122 5.86 -6.81 -5.28
N PHE A 123 6.74 -7.66 -4.76
CA PHE A 123 7.18 -7.65 -3.37
C PHE A 123 6.01 -7.67 -2.37
N GLU A 124 6.09 -6.88 -1.30
CA GLU A 124 5.07 -6.78 -0.24
C GLU A 124 3.67 -6.41 -0.78
N MET A 125 3.60 -5.71 -1.91
CA MET A 125 2.32 -5.33 -2.53
C MET A 125 1.54 -6.54 -3.05
N LYS A 126 2.17 -7.70 -3.28
CA LYS A 126 1.45 -8.93 -3.63
C LYS A 126 0.58 -9.46 -2.49
N ALA A 127 0.90 -9.13 -1.24
CA ALA A 127 0.11 -9.57 -0.09
C ALA A 127 -1.06 -8.63 0.20
N HIS A 128 -1.12 -7.46 -0.44
CA HIS A 128 -2.18 -6.49 -0.23
C HIS A 128 -3.39 -6.85 -1.10
N HIS A 129 -4.55 -7.09 -0.49
CA HIS A 129 -5.79 -7.47 -1.18
C HIS A 129 -7.00 -6.67 -0.64
N PRO A 130 -7.16 -5.40 -1.04
CA PRO A 130 -8.14 -4.48 -0.46
C PRO A 130 -9.61 -4.85 -0.76
N PHE A 131 -9.87 -5.81 -1.64
CA PHE A 131 -11.22 -6.17 -2.07
C PHE A 131 -11.68 -7.56 -1.65
N ARG A 132 -10.79 -8.39 -1.06
CA ARG A 132 -11.18 -9.69 -0.49
C ARG A 132 -12.18 -9.48 0.64
N ARG A 133 -13.17 -10.36 0.72
CA ARG A 133 -14.20 -10.28 1.76
C ARG A 133 -13.59 -10.69 3.09
N ALA A 134 -13.83 -9.89 4.13
CA ALA A 134 -13.42 -10.21 5.50
C ALA A 134 -14.05 -11.52 6.04
N GLU A 135 -15.07 -12.09 5.38
CA GLU A 135 -15.64 -13.38 5.76
C GLU A 135 -14.81 -14.59 5.27
N GLU A 136 -14.04 -14.47 4.20
CA GLU A 136 -13.09 -15.51 3.76
C GLU A 136 -11.77 -15.44 4.56
N ASP A 137 -11.42 -14.28 5.11
CA ASP A 137 -10.33 -14.08 6.10
C ASP A 137 -10.82 -14.16 7.56
N GLY A 138 -12.12 -14.38 7.78
CA GLY A 138 -12.77 -14.21 9.07
C GLY A 138 -12.33 -15.19 10.17
N ALA A 139 -11.74 -16.32 9.80
CA ALA A 139 -11.22 -17.33 10.72
C ALA A 139 -9.68 -17.35 10.79
N VAL A 140 -8.98 -16.98 9.70
CA VAL A 140 -7.51 -17.09 9.64
C VAL A 140 -6.84 -15.86 10.25
N GLU A 141 -7.35 -14.65 10.02
CA GLU A 141 -6.76 -13.44 10.62
C GLU A 141 -7.13 -13.26 12.10
N ARG A 142 -8.35 -13.65 12.51
CA ARG A 142 -8.71 -13.68 13.94
C ARG A 142 -8.01 -14.80 14.71
N ALA A 143 -7.79 -15.98 14.11
CA ALA A 143 -6.92 -16.99 14.73
C ALA A 143 -5.45 -16.54 14.75
N ALA A 144 -4.96 -15.86 13.70
CA ALA A 144 -3.59 -15.34 13.67
C ALA A 144 -3.36 -14.15 14.61
N ARG A 145 -4.36 -13.29 14.86
CA ARG A 145 -4.32 -12.23 15.89
C ARG A 145 -4.54 -12.75 17.30
N ALA A 146 -5.48 -13.66 17.51
CA ALA A 146 -5.70 -14.29 18.83
C ALA A 146 -4.52 -15.16 19.28
N SER A 147 -3.68 -15.63 18.34
CA SER A 147 -2.42 -16.33 18.66
C SER A 147 -1.21 -15.39 18.83
N ARG A 148 -1.35 -14.09 18.52
CA ARG A 148 -0.25 -13.10 18.51
C ARG A 148 -0.35 -12.03 19.59
N GLU A 149 -1.39 -12.03 20.40
CA GLU A 149 -1.47 -11.17 21.59
C GLU A 149 -1.30 -11.97 22.87
N GLU A 150 -0.30 -11.53 23.65
CA GLU A 150 0.03 -11.87 25.05
C GLU A 150 0.97 -13.05 25.32
N THR A 151 2.23 -12.93 24.86
CA THR A 151 3.37 -13.30 25.72
C THR A 151 3.96 -12.04 26.37
N PRO A 152 4.03 -11.95 27.71
CA PRO A 152 4.61 -10.79 28.39
C PRO A 152 6.09 -10.61 28.03
N ARG A 153 6.46 -9.40 27.63
CA ARG A 153 7.83 -9.02 27.29
C ARG A 153 8.72 -9.05 28.52
N THR A 154 9.68 -9.96 28.56
CA THR A 154 10.66 -10.06 29.64
C THR A 154 11.94 -9.31 29.21
N PRO A 155 12.36 -8.25 29.91
CA PRO A 155 13.64 -7.58 29.63
C PRO A 155 14.82 -8.52 29.91
N LEU A 156 15.89 -8.38 29.13
CA LEU A 156 17.10 -9.23 29.20
C LEU A 156 17.74 -9.19 30.60
N SER A 157 18.11 -10.37 31.10
CA SER A 157 18.93 -10.50 32.31
C SER A 157 20.39 -10.10 32.01
N PRO A 158 21.13 -9.52 32.98
CA PRO A 158 22.54 -9.16 32.82
C PRO A 158 23.45 -10.32 32.35
N GLU A 159 23.04 -11.56 32.63
CA GLU A 159 23.76 -12.78 32.25
C GLU A 159 23.65 -13.07 30.74
N GLU A 160 22.52 -12.72 30.12
CA GLU A 160 22.28 -12.92 28.68
C GLU A 160 23.01 -11.87 27.83
N GLU A 161 23.23 -10.66 28.36
CA GLU A 161 24.03 -9.63 27.70
C GLU A 161 25.51 -10.01 27.63
N ALA A 162 26.07 -10.59 28.70
CA ALA A 162 27.45 -11.06 28.74
C ALA A 162 27.71 -12.24 27.78
N ALA A 163 26.74 -13.15 27.65
CA ALA A 163 26.82 -14.26 26.69
C ALA A 163 26.74 -13.77 25.23
N LEU A 164 25.93 -12.74 24.97
CA LEU A 164 25.83 -12.12 23.65
C LEU A 164 27.14 -11.42 23.28
N GLU A 165 27.74 -10.65 24.19
CA GLU A 165 29.02 -9.98 23.98
C GLU A 165 30.17 -10.99 23.70
N ALA A 166 30.20 -12.12 24.41
CA ALA A 166 31.17 -13.20 24.16
C ALA A 166 31.01 -13.83 22.76
N SER A 167 29.77 -14.04 22.30
CA SER A 167 29.50 -14.62 20.97
C SER A 167 29.82 -13.67 19.81
N VAL A 168 29.62 -12.37 20.02
CA VAL A 168 29.95 -11.29 19.08
C VAL A 168 31.47 -11.05 19.08
N GLY A 169 32.14 -11.32 20.21
CA GLY A 169 33.59 -11.30 20.40
C GLY A 169 34.42 -12.21 19.47
N ALA A 170 33.83 -13.28 18.95
CA ALA A 170 34.48 -14.25 18.07
C ALA A 170 34.48 -13.83 16.58
N VAL A 171 33.78 -12.74 16.22
CA VAL A 171 33.67 -12.29 14.83
C VAL A 171 34.84 -11.38 14.48
N GLU A 172 35.77 -11.85 13.63
CA GLU A 172 37.02 -11.17 13.29
C GLU A 172 36.83 -9.82 12.56
N SER A 173 35.71 -9.63 11.86
CA SER A 173 35.41 -8.39 11.14
C SER A 173 34.59 -7.40 11.98
N PRO A 174 35.10 -6.18 12.28
CA PRO A 174 34.42 -5.20 13.12
C PRO A 174 33.07 -4.71 12.55
N THR A 175 32.96 -4.68 11.23
CA THR A 175 31.75 -4.21 10.53
C THR A 175 30.64 -5.26 10.58
N VAL A 176 31.00 -6.54 10.40
CA VAL A 176 30.07 -7.67 10.49
C VAL A 176 29.58 -7.84 11.92
N ARG A 177 30.49 -7.65 12.89
CA ARG A 177 30.19 -7.66 14.32
C ARG A 177 29.09 -6.66 14.70
N ARG A 178 29.24 -5.39 14.26
CA ARG A 178 28.25 -4.33 14.52
C ARG A 178 26.92 -4.56 13.79
N ALA A 179 26.95 -5.14 12.60
CA ALA A 179 25.73 -5.46 11.86
C ALA A 179 24.95 -6.59 12.54
N LEU A 180 25.64 -7.62 13.01
CA LEU A 180 25.05 -8.75 13.74
C LEU A 180 24.48 -8.32 15.10
N GLU A 181 25.19 -7.49 15.85
CA GLU A 181 24.71 -6.95 17.13
C GLU A 181 23.43 -6.12 16.95
N ARG A 182 23.37 -5.28 15.91
CA ARG A 182 22.17 -4.50 15.58
C ARG A 182 21.01 -5.39 15.14
N ALA A 183 21.28 -6.44 14.38
CA ALA A 183 20.25 -7.37 13.93
C ALA A 183 19.63 -8.14 15.11
N ILE A 184 20.46 -8.66 16.03
CA ILE A 184 19.97 -9.42 17.19
C ILE A 184 19.20 -8.52 18.16
N ARG A 185 19.67 -7.28 18.38
CA ARG A 185 18.95 -6.31 19.21
C ARG A 185 17.62 -5.86 18.57
N ALA A 186 17.58 -5.73 17.25
CA ALA A 186 16.36 -5.39 16.53
C ALA A 186 15.35 -6.54 16.50
N ASP A 187 15.83 -7.78 16.39
CA ASP A 187 14.98 -8.98 16.39
C ASP A 187 14.33 -9.21 17.76
N LYS A 188 15.07 -9.02 18.85
CA LYS A 188 14.52 -9.11 20.22
C LYS A 188 13.63 -7.92 20.62
N ASN A 189 13.76 -6.75 20.00
CA ASN A 189 12.85 -5.61 20.21
C ASN A 189 11.56 -5.69 19.35
N ARG A 190 11.45 -6.68 18.47
CA ARG A 190 10.30 -6.86 17.55
C ARG A 190 9.34 -7.97 17.99
N ILE A 191 9.55 -8.52 19.18
CA ILE A 191 8.70 -9.53 19.85
C ILE A 191 8.10 -8.85 21.09
#